data_AF-A0A832L4A2-F1
#
_entry.id   AF-A0A832L4A2-F1
#
_cell.length_a   1.000
_cell.length_b   1.000
_cell.length_c   1.000
_cell.angle_alpha   90.00
_cell.angle_beta   90.00
_cell.angle_gamma   90.00
#
_symmetry.space_group_name_H-M   'P 1'
#
loop_
_entity.id
_entity.type
_entity.pdbx_description
1 polymer ?
#
loop_
_entity_poly.entity_id
_entity_poly.type
_entity_poly.pdbx_seq_one_letter_code
_entity_poly.pdbx_strand_id
1 'polypeptide(L)'
;MKLTLTIDQSGVAIVAPRQKAEIDAILQRSREKHGGYITVTIETPRRPRTTGELSQNRALNGYIQQICKETGNDFGVVKAEVKHRALKRGYPILMRGDKPALDIHGREMGISEADSSVEECGYLIDEVIQLASELGIRLEGLE
;
A
#
# COMPACT_ATOMS: atom_id res chain seq x y z
N MET A 1 -6.91 -11.91 9.29
CA MET A 1 -6.15 -12.41 10.46
C MET A 1 -4.72 -12.68 10.02
N LYS A 2 -3.72 -12.23 10.77
CA LYS A 2 -2.30 -12.39 10.42
C LYS A 2 -1.59 -13.11 11.58
N LEU A 3 -0.95 -14.23 11.28
CA LEU A 3 -0.11 -14.98 12.20
C LEU A 3 1.31 -15.03 11.65
N THR A 4 2.28 -14.60 12.45
CA THR A 4 3.71 -14.65 12.09
C THR A 4 4.42 -15.53 13.10
N LEU A 5 5.16 -16.53 12.62
CA LEU A 5 5.84 -17.51 13.45
C LEU A 5 7.23 -17.81 12.88
N THR A 6 8.20 -17.96 13.77
CA THR A 6 9.58 -18.36 13.43
C THR A 6 9.77 -19.80 13.83
N ILE A 7 10.08 -20.65 12.86
CA ILE A 7 10.19 -22.10 13.06
C ILE A 7 11.38 -22.63 12.29
N ASP A 8 11.90 -23.76 12.74
CA ASP A 8 12.93 -24.47 11.99
C ASP A 8 12.38 -24.90 10.63
N GLN A 9 13.16 -24.73 9.57
CA GLN A 9 12.78 -25.09 8.21
C GLN A 9 12.35 -26.58 8.08
N SER A 10 12.85 -27.48 8.94
CA SER A 10 12.45 -28.89 8.96
C SER A 10 11.00 -29.09 9.41
N GLY A 11 10.42 -28.11 10.10
CA GLY A 11 9.03 -28.11 10.56
C GLY A 11 8.02 -27.66 9.49
N VAL A 12 8.47 -27.30 8.28
CA VAL A 12 7.60 -26.72 7.23
C VAL A 12 7.72 -27.48 5.92
N ALA A 13 6.59 -28.01 5.46
CA ALA A 13 6.47 -28.51 4.10
C ALA A 13 5.93 -27.39 3.19
N ILE A 14 6.79 -26.82 2.34
CA ILE A 14 6.41 -25.80 1.36
C ILE A 14 6.21 -26.46 -0.01
N VAL A 15 4.99 -26.47 -0.52
CA VAL A 15 4.66 -26.94 -1.88
C VAL A 15 4.38 -25.73 -2.76
N ALA A 16 5.38 -25.28 -3.53
CA ALA A 16 5.28 -24.10 -4.37
C ALA A 16 5.43 -24.42 -5.86
N PRO A 17 4.36 -24.31 -6.68
CA PRO A 17 4.41 -24.67 -8.09
C PRO A 17 5.08 -23.62 -9.00
N ARG A 18 5.22 -22.35 -8.57
CA ARG A 18 5.72 -21.25 -9.43
C ARG A 18 6.99 -20.56 -8.94
N GLN A 19 7.29 -20.57 -7.64
CA GLN A 19 8.33 -19.73 -7.02
C GLN A 19 9.47 -20.56 -6.40
N LYS A 20 9.71 -21.76 -6.92
CA LYS A 20 10.66 -22.72 -6.34
C LYS A 20 12.06 -22.11 -6.14
N ALA A 21 12.56 -21.37 -7.12
CA ALA A 21 13.90 -20.77 -7.07
C ALA A 21 14.05 -19.72 -5.96
N GLU A 22 13.03 -18.89 -5.73
CA GLU A 22 13.03 -17.86 -4.68
C GLU A 22 12.99 -18.50 -3.29
N ILE A 23 12.20 -19.57 -3.13
CA ILE A 23 12.10 -20.32 -1.87
C ILE A 23 13.43 -21.00 -1.56
N ASP A 24 14.04 -21.65 -2.53
CA ASP A 24 15.34 -22.31 -2.36
C ASP A 24 16.42 -21.31 -1.92
N ALA A 25 16.42 -20.08 -2.47
CA ALA A 25 17.32 -19.00 -2.07
C ALA A 25 17.07 -18.54 -0.62
N ILE A 26 15.83 -18.44 -0.19
CA ILE A 26 15.46 -18.08 1.20
C ILE A 26 15.92 -19.19 2.17
N LEU A 27 15.68 -20.45 1.84
CA LEU A 27 16.09 -21.60 2.66
C LEU A 27 17.61 -21.69 2.78
N GLN A 28 18.33 -21.48 1.68
CA GLN A 28 19.78 -21.44 1.70
C GLN A 28 20.29 -20.30 2.60
N ARG A 29 19.76 -19.09 2.45
CA ARG A 29 20.13 -17.94 3.28
C ARG A 29 19.82 -18.16 4.76
N SER A 30 18.72 -18.84 5.06
CA SER A 30 18.36 -19.22 6.43
C SER A 30 19.40 -20.17 7.04
N ARG A 31 19.86 -21.18 6.30
CA ARG A 31 20.94 -22.09 6.74
C ARG A 31 22.24 -21.35 7.02
N GLU A 32 22.64 -20.46 6.13
CA GLU A 32 23.93 -19.76 6.22
C GLU A 32 23.97 -18.71 7.33
N LYS A 33 22.86 -17.97 7.56
CA LYS A 33 22.86 -16.77 8.41
C LYS A 33 21.99 -16.85 9.66
N HIS A 34 21.03 -17.78 9.68
CA HIS A 34 19.98 -17.82 10.70
C HIS A 34 19.78 -19.22 11.30
N GLY A 35 20.78 -20.10 11.18
CA GLY A 35 20.78 -21.42 11.81
C GLY A 35 19.67 -22.36 11.32
N GLY A 36 19.11 -22.13 10.13
CA GLY A 36 18.02 -22.93 9.59
C GLY A 36 16.61 -22.52 10.02
N TYR A 37 16.47 -21.43 10.78
CA TYR A 37 15.17 -20.87 11.14
C TYR A 37 14.61 -19.97 10.04
N ILE A 38 13.31 -20.10 9.78
CA ILE A 38 12.56 -19.29 8.82
C ILE A 38 11.35 -18.64 9.49
N THR A 39 11.00 -17.44 9.05
CA THR A 39 9.77 -16.76 9.47
C THR A 39 8.69 -17.01 8.43
N VAL A 40 7.58 -17.61 8.85
CA VAL A 40 6.40 -17.84 8.02
C VAL A 40 5.31 -16.89 8.46
N THR A 41 4.74 -16.17 7.48
CA THR A 41 3.55 -15.35 7.69
C THR A 41 2.36 -16.04 7.04
N ILE A 42 1.36 -16.37 7.83
CA ILE A 42 0.07 -16.89 7.38
C ILE A 42 -0.93 -15.77 7.51
N GLU A 43 -1.48 -15.33 6.39
CA GLU A 43 -2.55 -14.35 6.37
C GLU A 43 -3.69 -14.83 5.49
N THR A 44 -4.91 -14.41 5.85
CA THR A 44 -6.06 -14.51 4.96
C THR A 44 -5.73 -13.82 3.64
N PRO A 45 -5.97 -14.45 2.47
CA PRO A 45 -5.66 -13.84 1.18
C PRO A 45 -6.27 -12.45 1.16
N ARG A 46 -5.41 -11.42 1.04
CA ARG A 46 -5.89 -10.09 0.72
C ARG A 46 -6.59 -10.23 -0.62
N ARG A 47 -7.90 -9.97 -0.69
CA ARG A 47 -8.57 -9.88 -1.99
C ARG A 47 -7.72 -8.91 -2.83
N PRO A 48 -7.10 -9.36 -3.93
CA PRO A 48 -6.44 -8.44 -4.83
C PRO A 48 -7.45 -7.36 -5.18
N ARG A 49 -7.06 -6.11 -5.03
CA ARG A 49 -7.94 -4.97 -5.30
C ARG A 49 -8.57 -5.16 -6.68
N THR A 50 -9.87 -4.90 -6.81
CA THR A 50 -10.56 -5.00 -8.10
C THR A 50 -9.84 -4.10 -9.10
N THR A 51 -9.25 -4.70 -10.14
CA THR A 51 -8.72 -3.98 -11.30
C THR A 51 -9.80 -4.01 -12.38
N GLY A 52 -10.27 -2.84 -12.83
CA GLY A 52 -11.33 -2.75 -13.83
C GLY A 52 -11.94 -1.35 -13.94
N GLU A 53 -12.85 -1.17 -14.91
CA GLU A 53 -13.48 0.12 -15.22
C GLU A 53 -14.23 0.76 -14.05
N LEU A 54 -14.69 -0.04 -13.08
CA LEU A 54 -15.40 0.42 -11.88
C LEU A 54 -14.53 0.33 -10.61
N SER A 55 -13.20 0.27 -10.76
CA SER A 55 -12.30 0.18 -9.61
C SER A 55 -12.17 1.52 -8.90
N GLN A 56 -12.16 1.48 -7.56
CA GLN A 56 -11.83 2.63 -6.72
C GLN A 56 -10.49 3.28 -7.09
N ASN A 57 -9.52 2.49 -7.59
CA ASN A 57 -8.24 3.02 -8.02
C ASN A 57 -8.35 3.85 -9.31
N ARG A 58 -9.23 3.47 -10.25
CA ARG A 58 -9.53 4.30 -11.43
C ARG A 58 -10.17 5.61 -10.99
N ALA A 59 -11.14 5.55 -10.08
CA ALA A 59 -11.80 6.74 -9.54
C ALA A 59 -10.80 7.68 -8.84
N LEU A 60 -10.02 7.16 -7.88
CA LEU A 60 -8.99 7.93 -7.17
C LEU A 60 -8.00 8.60 -8.13
N ASN A 61 -7.38 7.84 -9.04
CA ASN A 61 -6.41 8.40 -9.97
C ASN A 61 -7.09 9.38 -10.95
N GLY A 62 -8.35 9.15 -11.33
CA GLY A 62 -9.14 10.08 -12.12
C GLY A 62 -9.35 11.42 -11.43
N TYR A 63 -9.75 11.42 -10.15
CA TYR A 63 -9.92 12.64 -9.37
C TYR A 63 -8.59 13.38 -9.16
N ILE A 64 -7.50 12.66 -8.87
CA ILE A 64 -6.15 13.26 -8.79
C ILE A 64 -5.81 13.94 -10.12
N GLN A 65 -6.05 13.29 -11.26
CA GLN A 65 -5.77 13.85 -12.58
C GLN A 65 -6.57 15.14 -12.84
N GLN A 66 -7.83 15.19 -12.42
CA GLN A 66 -8.66 16.40 -12.53
C GLN A 66 -8.06 17.55 -11.69
N ILE A 67 -7.66 17.28 -10.44
CA ILE A 67 -6.99 18.29 -9.59
C ILE A 67 -5.66 18.75 -10.22
N CYS A 68 -4.88 17.83 -10.80
CA CYS A 68 -3.63 18.17 -11.49
C CYS A 68 -3.90 19.11 -12.67
N LYS A 69 -4.95 18.84 -13.45
CA LYS A 69 -5.34 19.67 -14.60
C LYS A 69 -5.74 21.09 -14.18
N GLU A 70 -6.50 21.22 -13.10
CA GLU A 70 -6.99 22.51 -12.60
C GLU A 70 -5.90 23.32 -11.87
N THR A 71 -5.03 22.65 -11.12
CA THR A 71 -3.99 23.33 -10.32
C THR A 71 -2.65 23.49 -11.03
N GLY A 72 -2.41 22.74 -12.11
CA GLY A 72 -1.12 22.67 -12.80
C GLY A 72 -0.04 21.87 -12.06
N ASN A 73 -0.36 21.25 -10.92
CA ASN A 73 0.59 20.43 -10.17
C ASN A 73 0.82 19.06 -10.81
N ASP A 74 2.00 18.51 -10.59
CA ASP A 74 2.32 17.15 -11.00
C ASP A 74 1.49 16.11 -10.24
N PHE A 75 1.19 15.01 -10.92
CA PHE A 75 0.44 13.90 -10.37
C PHE A 75 1.03 13.34 -9.08
N GLY A 76 2.35 13.18 -9.02
CA GLY A 76 3.04 12.70 -7.83
C GLY A 76 2.90 13.65 -6.64
N VAL A 77 2.84 14.96 -6.89
CA VAL A 77 2.70 15.99 -5.85
C VAL A 77 1.31 15.95 -5.23
N VAL A 78 0.26 16.00 -6.06
CA VAL A 78 -1.13 15.94 -5.57
C VAL A 78 -1.36 14.61 -4.86
N LYS A 79 -0.85 13.51 -5.40
CA LYS A 79 -0.96 12.18 -4.81
C LYS A 79 -0.27 12.06 -3.45
N ALA A 80 0.93 12.63 -3.31
CA ALA A 80 1.64 12.65 -2.03
C ALA A 80 0.88 13.45 -0.98
N GLU A 81 0.30 14.59 -1.36
CA GLU A 81 -0.52 15.42 -0.47
C GLU A 81 -1.78 14.69 0.00
N VAL A 82 -2.52 14.05 -0.91
CA VAL A 82 -3.71 13.24 -0.57
C VAL A 82 -3.36 12.12 0.40
N LYS A 83 -2.26 11.39 0.15
CA LYS A 83 -1.80 10.32 1.05
C LYS A 83 -1.44 10.82 2.44
N HIS A 84 -0.71 11.94 2.49
CA HIS A 84 -0.33 12.55 3.77
C HIS A 84 -1.57 12.95 4.57
N ARG A 85 -2.54 13.60 3.92
CA ARG A 85 -3.80 13.98 4.58
C ARG A 85 -4.62 12.77 5.03
N ALA A 86 -4.61 11.68 4.27
CA ALA A 86 -5.35 10.47 4.62
C ALA A 86 -4.82 9.77 5.87
N LEU A 87 -3.58 10.05 6.30
CA LEU A 87 -3.04 9.53 7.56
C LEU A 87 -3.92 9.91 8.76
N LYS A 88 -4.50 11.12 8.76
CA LYS A 88 -5.41 11.57 9.83
C LYS A 88 -6.73 10.78 9.89
N ARG A 89 -7.07 10.08 8.80
CA ARG A 89 -8.24 9.18 8.70
C ARG A 89 -7.91 7.72 9.03
N GLY A 90 -6.65 7.42 9.37
CA GLY A 90 -6.19 6.06 9.65
C GLY A 90 -5.56 5.36 8.44
N TYR A 91 -5.21 6.08 7.36
CA TYR A 91 -4.42 5.48 6.29
C TYR A 91 -3.06 5.00 6.83
N PRO A 92 -2.57 3.80 6.48
CA PRO A 92 -1.38 3.26 7.11
C PRO A 92 -0.12 4.04 6.76
N ILE A 93 0.71 4.28 7.78
CA ILE A 93 2.02 4.93 7.63
C ILE A 93 3.02 3.92 7.06
N LEU A 94 3.82 4.36 6.11
CA LEU A 94 4.95 3.61 5.58
C LEU A 94 6.07 3.59 6.62
N MET A 95 6.37 2.40 7.16
CA MET A 95 7.47 2.22 8.10
C MET A 95 8.76 1.80 7.38
N ARG A 96 9.90 2.41 7.75
CA ARG A 96 11.26 1.97 7.36
C ARG A 96 11.97 1.47 8.61
N GLY A 97 11.87 0.16 8.87
CA GLY A 97 12.25 -0.41 10.16
C GLY A 97 11.28 0.04 11.25
N ASP A 98 11.81 0.52 12.38
CA ASP A 98 11.00 0.96 13.53
C ASP A 98 10.58 2.44 13.47
N LYS A 99 10.80 3.13 12.34
CA LYS A 99 10.51 4.56 12.18
C LYS A 99 9.62 4.85 10.97
N PRO A 100 8.72 5.85 11.05
CA PRO A 100 8.00 6.36 9.90
C PRO A 100 8.96 6.82 8.80
N ALA A 101 8.65 6.47 7.56
CA ALA A 101 9.29 7.05 6.41
C ALA A 101 8.77 8.47 6.22
N LEU A 102 9.70 9.42 6.08
CA LEU A 102 9.37 10.84 5.91
C LEU A 102 9.60 11.30 4.47
N ASP A 103 8.80 12.25 4.02
CA ASP A 103 9.03 12.98 2.78
C ASP A 103 10.17 14.00 2.94
N ILE A 104 10.49 14.74 1.86
CA ILE A 104 11.54 15.76 1.86
C ILE A 104 11.25 16.96 2.80
N HIS A 105 10.03 17.08 3.31
CA HIS A 105 9.59 18.11 4.25
C HIS A 105 9.47 17.58 5.69
N GLY A 106 9.87 16.33 5.94
CA GLY A 106 9.79 15.71 7.26
C GLY A 106 8.38 15.22 7.63
N ARG A 107 7.46 15.14 6.67
CA ARG A 107 6.09 14.65 6.89
C ARG A 107 6.02 13.14 6.71
N GLU A 108 5.23 12.48 7.53
CA GLU A 108 5.00 11.04 7.43
C GLU A 108 4.37 10.68 6.08
N MET A 109 4.87 9.60 5.49
CA MET A 109 4.39 9.05 4.23
C MET A 109 3.44 7.88 4.48
N GLY A 110 2.37 7.79 3.68
CA GLY A 110 1.51 6.61 3.64
C GLY A 110 2.11 5.46 2.84
N ILE A 111 1.62 4.24 3.07
CA ILE A 111 2.01 3.05 2.30
C ILE A 111 1.72 3.19 0.78
N SER A 112 2.23 2.25 -0.01
CA SER A 112 1.85 2.15 -1.41
C SER A 112 0.36 1.80 -1.51
N GLU A 113 -0.34 2.34 -2.51
CA GLU A 113 -1.73 1.95 -2.75
C GLU A 113 -1.81 0.46 -3.11
N ALA A 114 -0.77 -0.08 -3.78
CA ALA A 114 -0.64 -1.51 -4.03
C ALA A 114 -0.83 -2.37 -2.78
N ASP A 115 -0.43 -1.84 -1.63
CA ASP A 115 -0.43 -2.52 -0.35
C ASP A 115 -1.65 -2.16 0.51
N SER A 116 -2.50 -1.22 0.06
CA SER A 116 -3.64 -0.73 0.82
C SER A 116 -4.90 -1.59 0.63
N SER A 117 -5.76 -1.63 1.63
CA SER A 117 -7.06 -2.29 1.58
C SER A 117 -8.11 -1.46 0.81
N VAL A 118 -9.30 -2.05 0.59
CA VAL A 118 -10.46 -1.35 0.00
C VAL A 118 -10.94 -0.21 0.89
N GLU A 119 -10.95 -0.44 2.20
CA GLU A 119 -11.35 0.57 3.19
C GLU A 119 -10.35 1.74 3.22
N GLU A 120 -9.05 1.43 3.23
CA GLU A 120 -7.98 2.43 3.21
C GLU A 120 -7.98 3.25 1.92
N CYS A 121 -8.36 2.64 0.79
CA CYS A 121 -8.58 3.35 -0.47
C CYS A 121 -9.76 4.33 -0.37
N GLY A 122 -10.80 3.98 0.39
CA GLY A 122 -11.90 4.88 0.72
C GLY A 122 -11.41 6.15 1.40
N TYR A 123 -10.48 6.05 2.36
CA TYR A 123 -9.88 7.22 3.01
C TYR A 123 -9.14 8.15 2.04
N LEU A 124 -8.47 7.59 1.03
CA LEU A 124 -7.81 8.37 -0.02
C LEU A 124 -8.81 9.10 -0.92
N ILE A 125 -9.92 8.44 -1.26
CA ILE A 125 -11.00 9.04 -2.06
C ILE A 125 -11.68 10.17 -1.28
N ASP A 126 -12.01 9.96 -0.01
CA ASP A 126 -12.61 11.00 0.80
C ASP A 126 -11.71 12.24 0.91
N GLU A 127 -10.40 12.03 1.09
CA GLU A 127 -9.45 13.14 1.14
C GLU A 127 -9.24 13.82 -0.21
N VAL A 128 -9.28 13.10 -1.32
CA VAL A 128 -9.16 13.74 -2.65
C VAL A 128 -10.40 14.60 -2.94
N ILE A 129 -11.59 14.15 -2.53
CA ILE A 129 -12.84 14.92 -2.63
C ILE A 129 -12.77 16.16 -1.73
N GLN A 130 -12.33 15.98 -0.48
CA GLN A 130 -12.16 17.10 0.44
C GLN A 130 -11.15 18.12 -0.10
N LEU A 131 -10.01 17.67 -0.60
CA LEU A 131 -8.99 18.53 -1.20
C LEU A 131 -9.54 19.30 -2.41
N ALA A 132 -10.27 18.63 -3.30
CA ALA A 132 -10.90 19.29 -4.45
C ALA A 132 -11.91 20.37 -3.98
N SER A 133 -12.73 20.06 -2.98
CA SER A 133 -13.69 21.02 -2.42
C SER A 133 -13.00 22.24 -1.79
N GLU A 134 -11.90 22.04 -1.05
CA GLU A 134 -11.11 23.13 -0.46
C GLU A 134 -10.48 24.02 -1.53
N LEU A 135 -10.12 23.46 -2.68
CA LEU A 135 -9.57 24.17 -3.83
C LEU A 135 -10.64 24.78 -4.74
N GLY A 136 -11.93 24.56 -4.46
CA GLY A 136 -13.04 25.02 -5.30
C GLY A 136 -13.19 24.26 -6.63
N ILE A 137 -12.60 23.07 -6.73
CA ILE A 137 -12.61 22.22 -7.92
C ILE A 137 -13.82 21.27 -7.87
N ARG A 138 -14.60 21.21 -8.95
CA ARG A 138 -15.69 20.24 -9.10
C ARG A 138 -15.16 18.98 -9.75
N LEU A 139 -15.27 17.85 -9.04
CA LEU A 139 -14.90 16.54 -9.56
C LEU A 139 -16.05 15.93 -10.37
N GLU A 140 -15.74 15.42 -11.56
CA GLU A 140 -16.68 14.66 -12.39
C GLU A 140 -16.65 13.17 -12.04
N GLY A 141 -17.81 12.50 -12.06
CA GLY A 141 -17.93 11.06 -11.81
C GLY A 141 -18.01 10.67 -10.34
N LEU A 142 -18.66 11.49 -9.50
CA LEU A 142 -18.98 11.19 -8.10
C LEU A 142 -20.31 10.42 -7.91
N GLU A 143 -20.94 9.98 -9.00
CA GLU A 143 -22.25 9.29 -9.01
C GLU A 143 -22.15 7.78 -8.71
#